data_AF-A0A931N5Z3-F1
#
_entry.id   AF-A0A931N5Z3-F1
#
_cell.length_a   1.000
_cell.length_b   1.000
_cell.length_c   1.000
_cell.angle_alpha   90.00
_cell.angle_beta   90.00
_cell.angle_gamma   90.00
#
_symmetry.space_group_name_H-M   'P 1'
#
loop_
_entity.id
_entity.type
_entity.pdbx_description
1 polymer ?
#
loop_
_entity_poly.entity_id
_entity_poly.type
_entity_poly.pdbx_seq_one_letter_code
_entity_poly.pdbx_strand_id
1 'polypeptide(L)'
;MTEANTKLVQSQPITTPTKRYRTIMADPPWDILQRGRIGAERHYNLMTVDQIKAMPVVDLAEDDAWLWLWVTNATWREGYDVMTAWGFTYRSPLTWVKPRLQLGQYLRNMTEHVLFGTRGKAKVNFRAQPTWFIAPTQEHSHKPEEQFPIIERVSSGPYLELFARRRQPGWDAWGNEIDSDIVIPGYPVPSDPKHGDGQKILTG
;
A
#
# COMPACT_ATOMS: atom_id res chain seq x y z
N MET A 1 -47.31 -12.35 -39.82
CA MET A 1 -45.93 -11.89 -40.10
C MET A 1 -45.61 -10.82 -39.09
N THR A 2 -44.84 -11.18 -38.06
CA THR A 2 -44.60 -10.37 -36.86
C THR A 2 -43.10 -10.12 -36.79
N GLU A 3 -42.64 -8.91 -37.07
CA GLU A 3 -41.24 -8.53 -36.87
C GLU A 3 -41.10 -7.81 -35.52
N ALA A 4 -40.51 -8.52 -34.56
CA ALA A 4 -40.12 -7.96 -33.28
C ALA A 4 -38.79 -7.22 -33.45
N ASN A 5 -38.81 -5.91 -33.22
CA ASN A 5 -37.66 -5.04 -33.34
C ASN A 5 -36.85 -5.08 -32.03
N THR A 6 -35.91 -6.03 -31.91
CA THR A 6 -35.02 -6.14 -30.76
C THR A 6 -33.94 -5.07 -30.85
N LYS A 7 -34.13 -3.94 -30.14
CA LYS A 7 -33.06 -2.96 -29.90
C LYS A 7 -32.02 -3.59 -28.96
N LEU A 8 -30.82 -3.81 -29.50
CA LEU A 8 -29.61 -4.11 -28.73
C LEU A 8 -29.37 -2.95 -27.74
N VAL A 9 -29.58 -3.21 -26.45
CA VAL A 9 -29.12 -2.32 -25.37
C VAL A 9 -27.62 -2.48 -25.29
N GLN A 10 -26.88 -1.55 -25.89
CA GLN A 10 -25.43 -1.44 -25.66
C GLN A 10 -25.22 -1.04 -24.20
N SER A 11 -24.67 -1.95 -23.39
CA SER A 11 -24.23 -1.65 -22.03
C SER A 11 -23.06 -0.66 -22.10
N GLN A 12 -23.32 0.60 -21.77
CA GLN A 12 -22.26 1.56 -21.49
C GLN A 12 -21.44 1.05 -20.29
N PRO A 13 -20.10 1.05 -20.35
CA PRO A 13 -19.30 0.72 -19.17
C PRO A 13 -19.64 1.72 -18.06
N ILE A 14 -20.01 1.20 -16.89
CA ILE A 14 -20.26 1.99 -15.69
C ILE A 14 -18.90 2.54 -15.23
N THR A 15 -18.50 3.70 -15.75
CA THR A 15 -17.33 4.44 -15.26
C THR A 15 -17.78 5.30 -14.08
N THR A 16 -18.05 4.68 -12.94
CA THR A 16 -18.07 5.44 -11.68
C THR A 16 -16.67 6.01 -11.50
N PRO A 17 -16.49 7.34 -11.35
CA PRO A 17 -15.17 7.90 -11.14
C PRO A 17 -14.57 7.29 -9.88
N THR A 18 -13.47 6.55 -10.04
CA THR A 18 -12.74 5.93 -8.95
C THR A 18 -12.25 7.05 -8.03
N LYS A 19 -12.64 7.01 -6.75
CA LYS A 19 -12.16 7.96 -5.74
C LYS A 19 -10.63 7.98 -5.79
N ARG A 20 -10.05 9.18 -5.90
CA ARG A 20 -8.59 9.38 -5.87
C ARG A 20 -8.16 9.93 -4.51
N TYR A 21 -6.91 9.69 -4.17
CA TYR A 21 -6.34 9.97 -2.85
C TYR A 21 -5.18 10.94 -2.96
N ARG A 22 -5.12 11.86 -2.01
CA ARG A 22 -3.97 12.76 -1.87
C ARG A 22 -2.87 12.12 -1.07
N THR A 23 -3.19 11.23 -0.13
CA THR A 23 -2.19 10.52 0.65
C THR A 23 -2.44 9.02 0.60
N ILE A 24 -1.42 8.28 0.19
CA ILE A 24 -1.41 6.82 0.18
C ILE A 24 -0.32 6.34 1.13
N MET A 25 -0.65 5.42 2.02
CA MET A 25 0.30 4.64 2.81
C MET A 25 0.22 3.19 2.38
N ALA A 26 1.36 2.51 2.24
CA ALA A 26 1.41 1.13 1.81
C ALA A 26 2.45 0.33 2.60
N ASP A 27 2.09 -0.89 3.02
CA ASP A 27 3.00 -1.89 3.60
C ASP A 27 2.96 -3.20 2.79
N PRO A 28 3.59 -3.23 1.60
CA PRO A 28 3.50 -4.39 0.72
C PRO A 28 4.06 -5.67 1.35
N PRO A 29 3.51 -6.85 1.02
CA PRO A 29 4.02 -8.14 1.48
C PRO A 29 5.25 -8.57 0.65
N TRP A 30 6.36 -7.84 0.79
CA TRP A 30 7.61 -8.06 0.03
C TRP A 30 8.10 -9.51 0.12
N ASP A 31 8.36 -10.16 -1.02
CA ASP A 31 8.90 -11.52 -1.05
C ASP A 31 10.42 -11.63 -0.77
N ILE A 32 11.11 -10.49 -0.79
CA ILE A 32 12.57 -10.39 -0.64
C ILE A 32 13.02 -10.85 0.75
N LEU A 33 14.01 -11.75 0.76
CA LEU A 33 14.63 -12.33 1.96
C LEU A 33 13.65 -12.98 2.95
N GLN A 34 12.42 -13.30 2.50
CA GLN A 34 11.45 -14.07 3.28
C GLN A 34 11.58 -15.58 3.03
N ARG A 35 12.51 -16.02 2.17
CA ARG A 35 12.72 -17.43 1.83
C ARG A 35 13.77 -18.08 2.71
N GLY A 36 13.37 -19.06 3.53
CA GLY A 36 14.28 -19.80 4.43
C GLY A 36 13.61 -20.39 5.67
N ARG A 37 14.40 -21.07 6.53
CA ARG A 37 13.92 -21.85 7.69
C ARG A 37 13.18 -21.04 8.78
N ILE A 38 13.25 -19.70 8.74
CA ILE A 38 12.60 -18.73 9.64
C ILE A 38 11.76 -17.70 8.83
N GLY A 39 11.52 -17.98 7.54
CA GLY A 39 10.83 -17.08 6.61
C GLY A 39 9.34 -16.94 6.89
N ALA A 40 8.77 -15.75 6.65
CA ALA A 40 7.33 -15.48 6.82
C ALA A 40 6.44 -16.13 5.74
N GLU A 41 7.01 -16.90 4.81
CA GLU A 41 6.30 -17.66 3.75
C GLU A 41 5.12 -18.50 4.25
N ARG A 42 5.05 -18.81 5.54
CA ARG A 42 4.00 -19.67 6.13
C ARG A 42 2.71 -18.94 6.49
N HIS A 43 2.62 -17.61 6.38
CA HIS A 43 1.51 -16.85 6.96
C HIS A 43 0.72 -15.94 6.00
N TYR A 44 1.21 -15.59 4.81
CA TYR A 44 0.49 -14.78 3.81
C TYR A 44 1.10 -14.92 2.40
N ASN A 45 0.29 -14.68 1.36
CA ASN A 45 0.78 -14.65 -0.03
C ASN A 45 1.71 -13.44 -0.22
N LEU A 46 3.00 -13.69 -0.41
CA LEU A 46 3.99 -12.67 -0.70
C LEU A 46 3.83 -12.16 -2.14
N MET A 47 4.26 -10.93 -2.39
CA MET A 47 4.31 -10.34 -3.72
C MET A 47 5.76 -10.09 -4.12
N THR A 48 6.08 -10.49 -5.35
CA THR A 48 7.32 -10.09 -6.01
C THR A 48 7.34 -8.58 -6.21
N VAL A 49 8.53 -7.99 -6.28
CA VAL A 49 8.69 -6.55 -6.57
C VAL A 49 8.01 -6.16 -7.89
N ASP A 50 8.03 -7.03 -8.89
CA ASP A 50 7.37 -6.77 -10.18
C ASP A 50 5.85 -6.72 -10.05
N GLN A 51 5.24 -7.60 -9.25
CA GLN A 51 3.81 -7.53 -8.94
C GLN A 51 3.47 -6.25 -8.16
N ILE A 52 4.31 -5.83 -7.20
CA ILE A 52 4.09 -4.59 -6.44
C ILE A 52 4.16 -3.38 -7.38
N LYS A 53 5.20 -3.28 -8.22
CA LYS A 53 5.36 -2.20 -9.21
C LYS A 53 4.19 -2.14 -10.20
N ALA A 54 3.62 -3.28 -10.57
CA ALA A 54 2.52 -3.37 -11.53
C ALA A 54 1.15 -2.99 -10.95
N MET A 55 1.04 -2.69 -9.65
CA MET A 55 -0.21 -2.17 -9.09
C MET A 55 -0.54 -0.79 -9.68
N PRO A 56 -1.80 -0.52 -10.06
CA PRO A 56 -2.22 0.75 -10.66
C PRO A 56 -2.36 1.89 -9.63
N VAL A 57 -1.39 2.03 -8.71
CA VAL A 57 -1.42 3.06 -7.64
C VAL A 57 -1.43 4.47 -8.22
N VAL A 58 -0.84 4.66 -9.40
CA VAL A 58 -0.86 5.94 -10.13
C VAL A 58 -2.28 6.42 -10.46
N ASP A 59 -3.21 5.50 -10.68
CA ASP A 59 -4.62 5.78 -11.01
C ASP A 59 -5.44 6.09 -9.75
N LEU A 60 -4.98 5.61 -8.59
CA LEU A 60 -5.56 5.91 -7.28
C LEU A 60 -5.10 7.26 -6.73
N ALA A 61 -3.94 7.76 -7.16
CA ALA A 61 -3.38 9.02 -6.67
C ALA A 61 -3.94 10.24 -7.42
N GLU A 62 -4.24 11.31 -6.68
CA GLU A 62 -4.44 12.63 -7.26
C GLU A 62 -3.14 13.15 -7.92
N ASP A 63 -3.26 14.23 -8.69
CA ASP A 63 -2.14 14.80 -9.45
C ASP A 63 -1.04 15.35 -8.51
N ASP A 64 -1.44 15.93 -7.38
CA ASP A 64 -0.58 16.37 -6.28
C ASP A 64 -0.81 15.47 -5.06
N ALA A 65 0.06 14.48 -4.88
CA ALA A 65 -0.12 13.44 -3.86
C ALA A 65 1.15 13.10 -3.08
N TRP A 66 0.97 12.40 -1.97
CA TRP A 66 1.99 11.87 -1.07
C TRP A 66 1.92 10.35 -1.00
N LEU A 67 3.10 9.73 -0.97
CA LEU A 67 3.26 8.29 -0.74
C LEU A 67 4.12 8.06 0.49
N TRP A 68 3.65 7.18 1.36
CA TRP A 68 4.35 6.65 2.52
C TRP A 68 4.50 5.14 2.36
N LEU A 69 5.68 4.70 1.92
CA LEU A 69 5.92 3.29 1.59
C LEU A 69 6.79 2.62 2.64
N TRP A 70 6.24 1.64 3.36
CA TRP A 70 6.99 0.84 4.30
C TRP A 70 8.01 -0.06 3.59
N VAL A 71 9.23 -0.02 4.12
CA VAL A 71 10.35 -0.87 3.72
C VAL A 71 11.13 -1.33 4.94
N THR A 72 11.87 -2.41 4.77
CA THR A 72 12.87 -2.88 5.73
C THR A 72 14.26 -2.46 5.26
N ASN A 73 15.29 -2.70 6.07
CA ASN A 73 16.68 -2.55 5.63
C ASN A 73 17.00 -3.37 4.36
N ALA A 74 16.29 -4.49 4.14
CA ALA A 74 16.52 -5.38 3.01
C ALA A 74 15.78 -4.95 1.73
N THR A 75 14.67 -4.22 1.86
CA THR A 75 13.79 -3.84 0.73
C THR A 75 13.88 -2.36 0.39
N TRP A 76 14.83 -1.65 0.98
CA TRP A 76 14.98 -0.21 0.80
C TRP A 76 15.20 0.17 -0.66
N ARG A 77 16.10 -0.56 -1.35
CA ARG A 77 16.45 -0.28 -2.74
C ARG A 77 15.24 -0.45 -3.66
N GLU A 78 14.52 -1.55 -3.48
CA GLU A 78 13.33 -1.89 -4.26
C GLU A 78 12.17 -0.94 -3.95
N GLY A 79 12.13 -0.37 -2.73
CA GLY A 79 11.25 0.73 -2.38
C GLY A 79 11.39 1.92 -3.33
N TYR A 80 12.60 2.30 -3.74
CA TYR A 80 12.79 3.38 -4.72
C TYR A 80 12.23 3.02 -6.10
N ASP A 81 12.41 1.77 -6.53
CA ASP A 81 11.89 1.30 -7.82
C ASP A 81 10.36 1.27 -7.82
N VAL A 82 9.74 0.85 -6.71
CA VAL A 82 8.28 0.87 -6.52
C VAL A 82 7.72 2.28 -6.52
N MET A 83 8.33 3.20 -5.76
CA MET A 83 7.89 4.60 -5.75
C MET A 83 7.93 5.20 -7.16
N THR A 84 9.00 4.91 -7.92
CA THR A 84 9.15 5.39 -9.30
C THR A 84 8.07 4.81 -10.21
N ALA A 85 7.83 3.49 -10.14
CA ALA A 85 6.80 2.81 -10.93
C ALA A 85 5.39 3.36 -10.63
N TRP A 86 5.11 3.73 -9.39
CA TRP A 86 3.84 4.34 -8.98
C TRP A 86 3.76 5.86 -9.26
N GLY A 87 4.78 6.46 -9.86
CA GLY A 87 4.79 7.87 -10.25
C GLY A 87 5.14 8.86 -9.13
N PHE A 88 5.81 8.40 -8.08
CA PHE A 88 6.25 9.23 -6.96
C PHE A 88 7.77 9.44 -6.96
N THR A 89 8.19 10.66 -6.67
CA THR A 89 9.61 10.99 -6.44
C THR A 89 9.91 10.86 -4.96
N TYR A 90 10.91 10.05 -4.60
CA TYR A 90 11.42 9.97 -3.23
C TYR A 90 11.93 11.31 -2.71
N ARG A 91 11.69 11.61 -1.43
CA ARG A 91 12.12 12.85 -0.77
C ARG A 91 12.97 12.59 0.47
N SER A 92 12.49 11.78 1.40
CA SER A 92 13.16 11.53 2.67
C SER A 92 12.66 10.25 3.31
N PRO A 93 13.41 9.65 4.25
CA PRO A 93 12.87 8.56 5.06
C PRO A 93 12.21 9.10 6.34
N LEU A 94 11.24 8.35 6.84
CA LEU A 94 10.84 8.36 8.24
C LEU A 94 11.24 7.02 8.85
N THR A 95 12.12 7.05 9.85
CA THR A 95 12.70 5.83 10.45
C THR A 95 12.01 5.51 11.76
N TRP A 96 11.39 4.35 11.84
CA TRP A 96 10.94 3.78 13.10
C TRP A 96 12.13 3.12 13.81
N VAL A 97 12.55 3.72 14.92
CA VAL A 97 13.57 3.17 15.82
C VAL A 97 12.90 2.27 16.85
N LYS A 98 13.33 1.02 16.89
CA LYS A 98 12.87 -0.02 17.80
C LYS A 98 13.80 -0.08 19.00
N PRO A 99 13.30 -0.01 20.25
CA PRO A 99 14.14 0.03 21.45
C PRO A 99 14.68 -1.36 21.85
N ARG A 100 14.99 -2.24 20.89
CA ARG A 100 15.55 -3.58 21.13
C ARG A 100 16.29 -4.12 19.90
N LEU A 101 17.31 -4.94 20.13
CA LEU A 101 18.03 -5.65 19.06
C LEU A 101 17.15 -6.76 18.46
N GLN A 102 16.97 -6.73 17.15
CA GLN A 102 16.35 -7.82 16.38
C GLN A 102 17.39 -8.57 15.57
N LEU A 103 16.97 -9.63 14.86
CA LEU A 103 17.84 -10.42 13.99
C LEU A 103 18.45 -9.56 12.88
N GLY A 104 19.61 -9.96 12.40
CA GLY A 104 20.28 -9.35 11.25
C GLY A 104 21.61 -10.04 10.97
N GLN A 105 21.95 -10.17 9.69
CA GLN A 105 23.11 -10.96 9.22
C GLN A 105 24.43 -10.23 9.45
N TYR A 106 24.49 -8.95 9.10
CA TYR A 106 25.68 -8.11 9.22
C TYR A 106 25.58 -7.14 10.40
N LEU A 107 24.48 -6.40 10.48
CA LEU A 107 24.14 -5.52 11.59
C LEU A 107 22.83 -6.00 12.22
N ARG A 108 22.65 -5.76 13.52
CA ARG A 108 21.42 -6.10 14.22
C ARG A 108 20.34 -5.08 13.88
N ASN A 109 19.21 -5.54 13.34
CA ASN A 109 18.12 -4.64 12.98
C ASN A 109 17.53 -4.00 14.24
N MET A 110 17.51 -2.68 14.26
CA MET A 110 16.79 -1.87 15.26
C MET A 110 15.89 -0.84 14.59
N THR A 111 15.74 -0.91 13.26
CA THR A 111 14.99 0.06 12.48
C THR A 111 14.12 -0.62 11.43
N GLU A 112 13.01 0.03 11.14
CA GLU A 112 12.27 -0.09 9.89
C GLU A 112 11.98 1.33 9.37
N HIS A 113 11.57 1.45 8.12
CA HIS A 113 11.54 2.74 7.45
C HIS A 113 10.27 2.92 6.63
N VAL A 114 9.81 4.15 6.55
CA VAL A 114 8.75 4.60 5.66
C VAL A 114 9.37 5.59 4.70
N LEU A 115 9.47 5.21 3.43
CA LEU A 115 9.95 6.11 2.39
C LEU A 115 8.85 7.13 2.08
N PHE A 116 9.17 8.41 2.23
CA PHE A 116 8.28 9.51 1.91
C PHE A 116 8.54 10.00 0.49
N GLY A 117 7.49 10.06 -0.33
CA GLY A 117 7.53 10.52 -1.70
C GLY A 117 6.43 11.50 -2.04
N THR A 118 6.65 12.27 -3.10
CA THR A 118 5.67 13.22 -3.63
C THR A 118 5.45 13.05 -5.12
N ARG A 119 4.23 13.35 -5.57
CA ARG A 119 3.83 13.51 -6.97
C ARG A 119 3.43 14.97 -7.21
N GLY A 120 3.69 15.47 -8.41
CA GLY A 120 3.31 16.83 -8.81
C GLY A 120 3.94 17.91 -7.93
N LYS A 121 3.11 18.85 -7.47
CA LYS A 121 3.47 20.01 -6.65
C LYS A 121 3.05 19.88 -5.19
N ALA A 122 2.85 18.65 -4.70
CA ALA A 122 2.41 18.36 -3.34
C ALA A 122 3.30 19.02 -2.27
N LYS A 123 2.72 19.92 -1.45
CA LYS A 123 3.40 20.65 -0.37
C LYS A 123 3.08 20.07 1.01
N VAL A 124 4.11 19.75 1.79
CA VAL A 124 3.91 19.29 3.17
C VAL A 124 3.26 20.36 4.05
N ASN A 125 2.37 19.92 4.95
CA ASN A 125 1.67 20.77 5.93
C ASN A 125 2.58 21.15 7.10
N PHE A 126 3.57 20.32 7.42
CA PHE A 126 4.49 20.53 8.53
C PHE A 126 5.94 20.22 8.11
N ARG A 127 6.82 21.23 8.18
CA ARG A 127 8.20 21.15 7.67
C ARG A 127 9.23 20.72 8.70
N ALA A 128 8.85 20.69 9.99
CA ALA A 128 9.75 20.37 11.09
C ALA A 128 9.56 18.95 11.63
N GLN A 129 8.95 18.04 10.85
CA GLN A 129 8.82 16.64 11.24
C GLN A 129 10.21 15.97 11.22
N PRO A 130 10.67 15.38 12.35
CA PRO A 130 11.90 14.61 12.36
C PRO A 130 11.82 13.39 11.43
N THR A 131 12.95 13.00 10.86
CA THR A 131 13.10 11.82 9.98
C THR A 131 13.16 10.50 10.74
N TRP A 132 12.88 10.51 12.05
CA TRP A 132 12.82 9.33 12.89
C TRP A 132 11.84 9.50 14.03
N PHE A 133 11.38 8.37 14.57
CA PHE A 133 10.57 8.32 15.79
C PHE A 133 10.84 6.99 16.52
N ILE A 134 10.60 6.95 17.82
CA ILE A 134 10.65 5.72 18.62
C ILE A 134 9.21 5.30 18.93
N ALA A 135 8.93 4.02 18.74
CA ALA A 135 7.65 3.41 19.12
C ALA A 135 7.89 1.95 19.56
N PRO A 136 7.05 1.40 20.46
CA PRO A 136 7.21 0.03 20.94
C PRO A 136 7.07 -0.99 19.80
N THR A 137 7.86 -2.06 19.85
CA THR A 137 7.61 -3.19 18.94
C THR A 137 6.45 -4.02 19.45
N GLN A 138 5.46 -4.24 18.60
CA GLN A 138 4.30 -5.08 18.89
C GLN A 138 4.53 -6.52 18.39
N GLU A 139 3.54 -7.38 18.56
CA GLU A 139 3.58 -8.76 18.07
C GLU A 139 3.50 -8.80 16.53
N HIS A 140 4.02 -9.84 15.88
CA HIS A 140 3.75 -10.15 14.46
C HIS A 140 3.83 -8.98 13.44
N SER A 141 5.04 -8.56 13.03
CA SER A 141 5.27 -7.58 11.93
C SER A 141 4.37 -6.32 11.96
N HIS A 142 3.88 -5.96 13.14
CA HIS A 142 2.85 -4.96 13.33
C HIS A 142 3.48 -3.58 13.40
N LYS A 143 3.08 -2.72 12.45
CA LYS A 143 3.55 -1.34 12.35
C LYS A 143 2.92 -0.44 13.44
N PRO A 144 3.66 0.54 13.96
CA PRO A 144 3.19 1.42 15.04
C PRO A 144 2.04 2.32 14.59
N GLU A 145 1.04 2.51 15.47
CA GLU A 145 -0.09 3.42 15.20
C GLU A 145 0.35 4.89 15.13
N GLU A 146 1.46 5.21 15.79
CA GLU A 146 2.08 6.53 15.82
C GLU A 146 2.44 7.05 14.43
N GLN A 147 2.50 6.18 13.42
CA GLN A 147 2.65 6.58 12.02
C GLN A 147 1.51 7.48 11.53
N PHE A 148 0.25 7.20 11.91
CA PHE A 148 -0.91 7.86 11.31
C PHE A 148 -0.98 9.35 11.68
N PRO A 149 -0.81 9.74 12.96
CA PRO A 149 -0.73 11.16 13.32
C PRO A 149 0.46 11.89 12.68
N ILE A 150 1.58 11.19 12.42
CA ILE A 150 2.73 11.78 11.70
C ILE A 150 2.35 12.04 10.24
N ILE A 151 1.74 11.06 9.58
CA ILE A 151 1.32 11.16 8.18
C ILE A 151 0.27 12.26 8.00
N GLU A 152 -0.77 12.29 8.84
CA GLU A 152 -1.83 13.30 8.80
C GLU A 152 -1.31 14.72 9.10
N ARG A 153 -0.28 14.85 9.94
CA ARG A 153 0.39 16.13 10.21
C ARG A 153 1.16 16.64 9.00
N VAL A 154 1.78 15.75 8.21
CA VAL A 154 2.68 16.11 7.12
C VAL A 154 1.94 16.24 5.78
N SER A 155 0.91 15.43 5.55
CA SER A 155 0.22 15.29 4.26
C SER A 155 -1.29 15.30 4.45
N SER A 156 -2.02 15.88 3.50
CA SER A 156 -3.48 16.00 3.59
C SER A 156 -4.20 14.81 2.95
N GLY A 157 -5.36 14.48 3.48
CA GLY A 157 -6.28 13.52 2.87
C GLY A 157 -6.98 14.06 1.60
N PRO A 158 -7.82 13.25 0.95
CA PRO A 158 -8.30 11.93 1.37
C PRO A 158 -7.18 10.89 1.48
N TYR A 159 -7.31 9.99 2.47
CA TYR A 159 -6.28 9.01 2.85
C TYR A 159 -6.66 7.58 2.44
N LEU A 160 -5.67 6.82 1.97
CA LEU A 160 -5.80 5.39 1.66
C LEU A 160 -4.65 4.60 2.29
N GLU A 161 -4.98 3.50 2.96
CA GLU A 161 -4.03 2.47 3.38
C GLU A 161 -4.13 1.25 2.44
N LEU A 162 -3.02 0.92 1.79
CA LEU A 162 -2.85 -0.30 0.99
C LEU A 162 -2.19 -1.39 1.83
N PHE A 163 -2.66 -2.62 1.65
CA PHE A 163 -2.26 -3.81 2.43
C PHE A 163 -2.65 -3.72 3.90
N ALA A 164 -3.75 -3.02 4.19
CA ALA A 164 -4.27 -2.84 5.53
C ALA A 164 -4.66 -4.19 6.15
N ARG A 165 -4.30 -4.37 7.42
CA ARG A 165 -4.75 -5.50 8.26
C ARG A 165 -5.79 -5.09 9.30
N ARG A 166 -6.09 -3.81 9.38
CA ARG A 166 -6.98 -3.19 10.37
C ARG A 166 -7.49 -1.85 9.84
N ARG A 167 -8.53 -1.33 10.46
CA ARG A 167 -9.10 -0.04 10.11
C ARG A 167 -8.44 1.08 10.91
N GLN A 168 -8.01 2.12 10.20
CA GLN A 168 -7.68 3.42 10.78
C GLN A 168 -8.87 4.37 10.57
N PRO A 169 -9.41 5.00 11.62
CA PRO A 169 -10.51 5.96 11.47
C PRO A 169 -10.14 7.11 10.51
N GLY A 170 -11.04 7.42 9.58
CA GLY A 170 -10.83 8.49 8.59
C GLY A 170 -9.99 8.10 7.37
N TRP A 171 -9.55 6.85 7.29
CA TRP A 171 -8.81 6.29 6.15
C TRP A 171 -9.67 5.27 5.43
N ASP A 172 -9.64 5.33 4.09
CA ASP A 172 -10.07 4.19 3.31
C ASP A 172 -8.98 3.12 3.38
N ALA A 173 -9.37 1.85 3.24
CA ALA A 173 -8.47 0.72 3.37
C ALA A 173 -8.66 -0.29 2.24
N TRP A 174 -7.55 -0.89 1.81
CA TRP A 174 -7.53 -2.02 0.89
C TRP A 174 -6.57 -3.09 1.42
N GLY A 175 -7.02 -4.33 1.55
CA GLY A 175 -6.21 -5.42 2.07
C GLY A 175 -6.93 -6.77 2.13
N ASN A 176 -6.16 -7.84 2.31
CA ASN A 176 -6.67 -9.22 2.28
C ASN A 176 -7.31 -9.70 3.59
N GLU A 177 -7.10 -8.96 4.69
CA GLU A 177 -7.46 -9.38 6.05
C GLU A 177 -8.63 -8.57 6.64
N ILE A 178 -9.19 -7.64 5.86
CA ILE A 178 -10.30 -6.76 6.23
C ILE A 178 -11.24 -6.55 5.05
N ASP A 179 -12.44 -6.04 5.31
CA ASP A 179 -13.28 -5.52 4.24
C ASP A 179 -12.61 -4.29 3.61
N SER A 180 -12.44 -4.30 2.29
CA SER A 180 -11.82 -3.19 1.54
C SER A 180 -12.86 -2.18 1.06
N ASP A 181 -12.52 -0.89 1.06
CA ASP A 181 -13.41 0.20 0.58
C ASP A 181 -13.29 0.46 -0.92
N ILE A 182 -12.21 -0.03 -1.53
CA ILE A 182 -11.93 0.11 -2.96
C ILE A 182 -11.65 -1.25 -3.58
N VAL A 183 -11.83 -1.32 -4.89
CA VAL A 183 -11.42 -2.46 -5.72
C VAL A 183 -10.26 -2.02 -6.59
N ILE A 184 -9.19 -2.82 -6.64
CA ILE A 184 -8.04 -2.58 -7.50
C ILE A 184 -8.06 -3.61 -8.65
N PRO A 185 -8.32 -3.19 -9.91
CA PRO A 185 -8.35 -4.10 -11.04
C PRO A 185 -7.05 -4.93 -11.16
N GLY A 186 -7.18 -6.25 -11.29
CA GLY A 186 -6.05 -7.18 -11.37
C GLY A 186 -5.45 -7.58 -10.01
N TYR A 187 -5.92 -7.00 -8.90
CA TYR A 187 -5.49 -7.31 -7.55
C TYR A 187 -6.72 -7.59 -6.68
N PRO A 188 -7.39 -8.74 -6.86
CA PRO A 188 -8.59 -9.04 -6.11
C PRO A 188 -8.27 -9.37 -4.65
N VAL A 189 -9.14 -8.94 -3.75
CA VAL A 189 -9.10 -9.28 -2.32
C VAL A 189 -10.35 -10.07 -1.91
N PRO A 190 -10.35 -10.83 -0.80
CA PRO A 190 -11.47 -11.68 -0.40
C PRO A 190 -12.80 -10.94 -0.22
N SER A 191 -12.76 -9.66 0.17
CA SER A 191 -13.94 -8.83 0.36
C SER A 191 -14.53 -8.27 -0.94
N ASP A 192 -13.83 -8.41 -2.07
CA ASP A 192 -14.34 -7.90 -3.34
C ASP A 192 -15.67 -8.59 -3.71
N PRO A 193 -16.62 -7.86 -4.32
CA PRO A 193 -17.84 -8.46 -4.80
C PRO A 193 -17.49 -9.60 -5.76
N LYS A 194 -17.83 -10.84 -5.35
CA LYS A 194 -17.72 -12.02 -6.21
C LYS A 194 -18.66 -11.81 -7.39
N HIS A 195 -18.12 -11.32 -8.50
CA HIS A 195 -18.84 -11.35 -9.75
C HIS A 195 -19.08 -12.83 -10.05
N GLY A 196 -20.35 -13.21 -10.22
CA GLY A 196 -20.72 -14.56 -10.60
C GLY A 196 -20.20 -14.86 -11.98
N ASP A 197 -18.92 -15.24 -12.09
CA ASP A 197 -18.34 -16.10 -13.12
C ASP A 197 -16.83 -16.30 -12.85
N GLY A 198 -16.50 -17.44 -12.25
CA GLY A 198 -15.41 -18.30 -12.70
C GLY A 198 -13.97 -17.79 -12.82
N GLN A 199 -13.57 -16.64 -12.28
CA GLN A 199 -12.16 -16.23 -12.36
C GLN A 199 -11.32 -16.89 -11.25
N LYS A 200 -10.48 -17.85 -11.67
CA LYS A 200 -9.51 -18.55 -10.81
C LYS A 200 -8.58 -17.55 -10.14
N ILE A 201 -8.54 -17.62 -8.81
CA ILE A 201 -7.52 -16.98 -7.97
C ILE A 201 -6.15 -17.48 -8.46
N LEU A 202 -5.25 -16.56 -8.81
CA LEU A 202 -3.84 -16.90 -9.06
C LEU A 202 -3.21 -17.30 -7.72
N THR A 203 -3.21 -18.60 -7.44
CA THR A 203 -2.37 -19.20 -6.40
C THR A 203 -1.06 -19.63 -7.06
N GLY A 204 0.04 -18.95 -6.74
CA GLY A 204 1.39 -19.29 -7.16
C GLY A 204 2.39 -18.62 -6.25
#